data_AF-A0A6I9XWI1-F1
#
_entry.id   AF-A0A6I9XWI1-F1
#
_cell.length_a   1.000
_cell.length_b   1.000
_cell.length_c   1.000
_cell.angle_alpha   90.00
_cell.angle_beta   90.00
_cell.angle_gamma   90.00
#
_symmetry.space_group_name_H-M   'P 1'
#
loop_
_entity.id
_entity.type
_entity.pdbx_description
1 polymer ?
#
loop_
_entity_poly.entity_id
_entity_poly.type
_entity_poly.pdbx_seq_one_letter_code
_entity_poly.pdbx_strand_id
1 'polypeptide(L)'
;MISQYVAELRAAAINCEFADLEDALLEQFIYGLLDINLHRRILSRTELSMKIAVDEACAYEMTGQSTPDVRRFPLSAMPALPHSAVHCQMMVNDPYADAASSVDRLRSLPSQDGGVCLSCGGHHSRASYRFRTALCRKCGKKGHIAAVCRSTPGDARNPRPPPSASSAPPAAFRRQPPGPSATRLGWYAVSNPGPPVPDWLPDSAASSYGGQGKMHLHVLLTGRPCRMELDMGSARTIMSWDTLRALLPTLTPSQLSPADCLLRDYQGNPIPILVCGYFPVQFGKLLLPLVVVKSPLASLMGLDWFRAFGLSIAGINSLRLASSLDSLLSEFDDIFSDALGCYKGNPISLNLDPMVAPIRLKARRVPFALRARVDAEIDKLISQGILEPVDHAPWETPIVPLKSDGSLRVCADYKATLNKALQAHPYPVPIVQHVLQSLGQGKIFAKLDLAQAYQQLLVDEASATAQTIVTYRGAFKCRRLQFGVSEAPSIFQGLMERVLHGIPGVVPYFDNVMIAAPDQSGLVKTLRAVLSRF
;
A
#
# COMPACT_ATOMS: atom_id res chain seq x y z
N MET A 1 -21.93 -10.01 0.77
CA MET A 1 -22.20 -11.44 0.55
C MET A 1 -21.51 -11.90 -0.70
N ILE A 2 -20.80 -13.04 -0.61
CA ILE A 2 -20.04 -13.63 -1.72
C ILE A 2 -20.94 -13.89 -2.94
N SER A 3 -22.18 -14.33 -2.73
CA SER A 3 -23.17 -14.57 -3.80
C SER A 3 -23.49 -13.34 -4.65
N GLN A 4 -23.62 -12.16 -4.02
CA GLN A 4 -23.88 -10.91 -4.73
C GLN A 4 -22.64 -10.46 -5.53
N TYR A 5 -21.45 -10.62 -4.94
CA TYR A 5 -20.20 -10.28 -5.60
C TYR A 5 -19.97 -11.12 -6.87
N VAL A 6 -20.23 -12.43 -6.81
CA VAL A 6 -20.13 -13.32 -7.99
C VAL A 6 -21.12 -12.92 -9.08
N ALA A 7 -22.35 -12.53 -8.73
CA ALA A 7 -23.36 -12.09 -9.68
C ALA A 7 -22.97 -10.79 -10.39
N GLU A 8 -22.45 -9.80 -9.65
CA GLU A 8 -21.95 -8.54 -10.21
C GLU A 8 -20.73 -8.76 -11.10
N LEU A 9 -19.82 -9.67 -10.70
CA LEU A 9 -18.64 -10.03 -11.48
C LEU A 9 -19.01 -10.69 -12.82
N ARG A 10 -19.95 -11.64 -12.80
CA ARG A 10 -20.48 -12.26 -14.03
C ARG A 10 -21.21 -11.25 -14.90
N ALA A 11 -21.98 -10.33 -14.32
CA ALA A 11 -22.68 -9.28 -15.06
C ALA A 11 -21.70 -8.30 -15.75
N ALA A 12 -20.61 -7.95 -15.09
CA ALA A 12 -19.56 -7.10 -15.65
C ALA A 12 -18.82 -7.77 -16.82
N ALA A 13 -18.69 -9.09 -16.80
CA ALA A 13 -17.99 -9.86 -17.83
C ALA A 13 -18.82 -10.13 -19.10
N ILE A 14 -20.14 -9.86 -19.10
CA ILE A 14 -21.07 -10.19 -20.21
C ILE A 14 -20.61 -9.61 -21.56
N ASN A 15 -20.00 -8.43 -21.56
CA ASN A 15 -19.59 -7.73 -22.79
C ASN A 15 -18.08 -7.81 -23.05
N CYS A 16 -17.37 -8.71 -22.37
CA CYS A 16 -15.91 -8.85 -22.48
C CYS A 16 -15.53 -10.05 -23.36
N GLU A 17 -14.51 -9.87 -24.20
CA GLU A 17 -13.99 -10.91 -25.10
C GLU A 17 -12.84 -11.70 -24.44
N PHE A 18 -13.15 -12.48 -23.41
CA PHE A 18 -12.16 -13.34 -22.75
C PHE A 18 -11.91 -14.62 -23.55
N ALA A 19 -10.65 -15.06 -23.62
CA ALA A 19 -10.25 -16.31 -24.27
C ALA A 19 -10.73 -17.54 -23.48
N ASP A 20 -10.65 -17.48 -22.14
CA ASP A 20 -11.32 -18.37 -21.22
C ASP A 20 -12.04 -17.52 -20.16
N LEU A 21 -13.37 -17.54 -20.19
CA LEU A 21 -14.20 -16.73 -19.30
C LEU A 21 -14.13 -17.24 -17.85
N GLU A 22 -14.05 -18.55 -17.63
CA GLU A 22 -14.10 -19.10 -16.27
C GLU A 22 -12.77 -18.89 -15.53
N ASP A 23 -11.63 -18.99 -16.22
CA ASP A 23 -10.32 -18.66 -15.64
C ASP A 23 -10.21 -17.15 -15.32
N ALA A 24 -10.65 -16.28 -16.22
CA ALA A 24 -10.66 -14.83 -15.99
C ALA A 24 -11.57 -14.43 -14.82
N LEU A 25 -12.73 -15.09 -14.68
CA LEU A 25 -13.64 -14.90 -13.55
C LEU A 25 -13.03 -15.42 -12.25
N LEU A 26 -12.34 -16.56 -12.27
CA LEU A 26 -11.66 -17.13 -11.11
C LEU A 26 -10.54 -16.20 -10.60
N GLU A 27 -9.68 -15.71 -11.50
CA GLU A 27 -8.60 -14.77 -11.15
C GLU A 27 -9.16 -13.48 -10.54
N GLN A 28 -10.17 -12.89 -11.17
CA GLN A 28 -10.77 -11.64 -10.70
C GLN A 28 -11.57 -11.84 -9.40
N PHE A 29 -12.22 -13.00 -9.24
CA PHE A 29 -12.90 -13.37 -8.01
C PHE A 29 -11.90 -13.45 -6.85
N ILE A 30 -10.81 -14.20 -7.02
CA ILE A 30 -9.75 -14.33 -6.02
C ILE A 30 -9.18 -12.93 -5.74
N TYR A 31 -8.73 -12.18 -6.74
CA TYR A 31 -8.11 -10.86 -6.53
C TYR A 31 -9.00 -9.87 -5.77
N GLY A 32 -10.32 -9.92 -5.98
CA GLY A 32 -11.26 -9.03 -5.28
C GLY A 32 -11.66 -9.45 -3.87
N LEU A 33 -11.20 -10.59 -3.35
CA LEU A 33 -11.38 -10.94 -1.94
C LEU A 33 -10.49 -10.06 -1.04
N LEU A 34 -11.08 -9.50 0.02
CA LEU A 34 -10.37 -8.58 0.93
C LEU A 34 -9.69 -9.29 2.12
N ASP A 35 -10.11 -10.53 2.45
CA ASP A 35 -9.57 -11.29 3.59
C ASP A 35 -8.40 -12.19 3.16
N ILE A 36 -7.22 -11.87 3.69
CA ILE A 36 -5.96 -12.58 3.39
C ILE A 36 -5.94 -14.03 3.88
N ASN A 37 -6.72 -14.38 4.91
CA ASN A 37 -6.82 -15.76 5.39
C ASN A 37 -7.69 -16.60 4.46
N LEU A 38 -8.75 -16.01 3.92
CA LEU A 38 -9.56 -16.65 2.88
C LEU A 38 -8.76 -16.84 1.58
N HIS A 39 -7.93 -15.86 1.18
CA HIS A 39 -6.99 -16.01 0.06
C HIS A 39 -6.08 -17.22 0.22
N ARG A 40 -5.38 -17.31 1.35
CA ARG A 40 -4.44 -18.42 1.60
C ARG A 40 -5.13 -19.77 1.58
N ARG A 41 -6.35 -19.83 2.11
CA ARG A 41 -7.14 -21.06 2.17
C ARG A 41 -7.59 -21.51 0.78
N ILE A 42 -8.08 -20.60 -0.06
CA ILE A 42 -8.48 -20.90 -1.46
C ILE A 42 -7.27 -21.32 -2.29
N LEU A 43 -6.15 -20.59 -2.19
CA LEU A 43 -4.92 -20.87 -2.96
C LEU A 43 -4.15 -22.12 -2.48
N SER A 44 -4.50 -22.68 -1.32
CA SER A 44 -3.91 -23.92 -0.82
C SER A 44 -4.50 -25.20 -1.45
N ARG A 45 -5.53 -25.07 -2.30
CA ARG A 45 -6.16 -26.21 -2.99
C ARG A 45 -5.29 -26.65 -4.18
N THR A 46 -5.14 -27.96 -4.34
CA THR A 46 -4.38 -28.57 -5.45
C THR A 46 -5.12 -28.49 -6.78
N GLU A 47 -6.45 -28.48 -6.74
CA GLU A 47 -7.34 -28.30 -7.89
C GLU A 47 -8.24 -27.10 -7.61
N LEU A 48 -8.18 -26.07 -8.46
CA LEU A 48 -8.86 -24.80 -8.24
C LEU A 48 -9.77 -24.47 -9.43
N SER A 49 -11.05 -24.27 -9.15
CA SER A 49 -12.04 -23.80 -10.12
C SER A 49 -12.90 -22.71 -9.49
N MET A 50 -13.59 -21.93 -10.33
CA MET A 50 -14.50 -20.88 -9.89
C MET A 50 -15.54 -21.39 -8.88
N LYS A 51 -16.08 -22.60 -9.11
CA LYS A 51 -17.03 -23.23 -8.18
C LYS A 51 -16.39 -23.53 -6.82
N ILE A 52 -15.20 -24.15 -6.80
CA ILE A 52 -14.49 -24.51 -5.55
C ILE A 52 -14.14 -23.24 -4.75
N ALA A 53 -13.67 -22.19 -5.43
CA ALA A 53 -13.32 -20.93 -4.79
C ALA A 53 -14.54 -20.24 -4.16
N VAL A 54 -15.68 -20.24 -4.87
CA VAL A 54 -16.94 -19.65 -4.38
C VAL A 54 -17.52 -20.46 -3.22
N ASP A 55 -17.52 -21.79 -3.30
CA ASP A 55 -18.01 -22.66 -2.24
C ASP A 55 -17.19 -22.50 -0.94
N GLU A 56 -15.86 -22.41 -1.06
CA GLU A 56 -14.97 -22.15 0.09
C GLU A 56 -15.19 -20.77 0.70
N ALA A 57 -15.38 -19.74 -0.14
CA ALA A 57 -15.67 -18.37 0.30
C ALA A 57 -17.04 -18.26 1.00
N CYS A 58 -18.06 -18.95 0.48
CA CYS A 58 -19.37 -19.04 1.11
C CYS A 58 -19.30 -19.79 2.46
N ALA A 59 -18.56 -20.90 2.52
CA ALA A 59 -18.35 -21.64 3.77
C ALA A 59 -17.64 -20.78 4.82
N TYR A 60 -16.64 -20.00 4.41
CA TYR A 60 -15.94 -19.07 5.27
C TYR A 60 -16.86 -17.95 5.79
N GLU A 61 -17.67 -17.35 4.91
CA GLU A 61 -18.69 -16.35 5.29
C GLU A 61 -19.69 -16.93 6.32
N MET A 62 -20.12 -18.20 6.15
CA MET A 62 -20.99 -18.90 7.10
C MET A 62 -20.35 -19.20 8.46
N THR A 63 -19.04 -19.53 8.49
CA THR A 63 -18.31 -19.73 9.76
C THR A 63 -18.13 -18.43 10.54
N GLY A 64 -18.01 -17.29 9.86
CA GLY A 64 -17.98 -15.96 10.48
C GLY A 64 -19.33 -15.54 11.09
N GLN A 65 -20.45 -16.11 10.62
CA GLN A 65 -21.79 -15.84 11.14
C GLN A 65 -22.23 -16.79 12.28
N SER A 66 -21.55 -17.93 12.44
CA SER A 66 -22.00 -19.04 13.31
C SER A 66 -21.15 -19.27 14.57
N THR A 67 -20.32 -18.31 14.99
CA THR A 67 -19.52 -18.44 16.23
C THR A 67 -19.91 -17.45 17.32
N PRO A 68 -21.00 -17.74 18.05
CA PRO A 68 -21.00 -17.67 19.51
C PRO A 68 -20.91 -19.11 20.06
N ASP A 69 -20.07 -19.31 21.08
CA ASP A 69 -20.02 -20.52 21.91
C ASP A 69 -19.48 -21.84 21.31
N VAL A 70 -18.17 -21.93 21.03
CA VAL A 70 -17.44 -23.20 21.26
C VAL A 70 -16.00 -22.92 21.72
N ARG A 71 -15.81 -22.82 23.05
CA ARG A 71 -14.68 -23.37 23.84
C ARG A 71 -14.70 -22.79 25.27
N ARG A 72 -15.53 -23.40 26.14
CA ARG A 72 -15.38 -23.33 27.61
C ARG A 72 -14.54 -24.54 28.07
N PHE A 73 -13.26 -24.28 28.44
CA PHE A 73 -12.41 -24.84 29.53
C PHE A 73 -12.34 -26.36 29.90
N PRO A 74 -11.37 -26.83 30.74
CA PRO A 74 -10.00 -26.35 31.08
C PRO A 74 -8.91 -27.46 31.14
N LEU A 75 -7.63 -27.08 31.36
CA LEU A 75 -6.59 -27.67 32.25
C LEU A 75 -5.21 -27.10 31.83
N SER A 76 -4.66 -26.08 32.49
CA SER A 76 -3.81 -26.10 33.70
C SER A 76 -2.43 -26.76 33.52
N ALA A 77 -1.39 -25.93 33.27
CA ALA A 77 -0.03 -26.00 33.86
C ALA A 77 0.82 -24.79 33.38
N MET A 78 1.53 -24.17 34.32
CA MET A 78 2.29 -22.90 34.32
C MET A 78 3.52 -22.84 33.37
N PRO A 79 4.36 -21.77 33.31
CA PRO A 79 4.23 -20.36 33.73
C PRO A 79 4.47 -19.33 32.60
N ALA A 80 4.03 -18.10 32.81
CA ALA A 80 4.27 -16.95 31.95
C ALA A 80 5.64 -16.28 32.22
N LEU A 81 6.32 -15.82 31.17
CA LEU A 81 7.33 -14.72 31.17
C LEU A 81 7.40 -14.10 29.75
N PRO A 82 7.89 -12.85 29.59
CA PRO A 82 7.15 -11.79 28.92
C PRO A 82 7.67 -11.51 27.50
N HIS A 83 6.77 -11.13 26.59
CA HIS A 83 7.15 -10.53 25.32
C HIS A 83 7.08 -9.01 25.41
N SER A 84 8.28 -8.43 25.33
CA SER A 84 8.57 -7.04 25.05
C SER A 84 8.31 -6.70 23.58
N ALA A 85 7.78 -5.48 23.41
CA ALA A 85 7.77 -4.58 22.26
C ALA A 85 8.43 -5.02 20.94
N VAL A 86 7.68 -4.87 19.83
CA VAL A 86 8.24 -4.66 18.49
C VAL A 86 7.59 -3.44 17.84
N HIS A 87 8.47 -2.61 17.29
CA HIS A 87 8.25 -1.28 16.75
C HIS A 87 7.47 -1.29 15.41
N CYS A 88 6.69 -0.23 15.25
CA CYS A 88 5.84 0.12 14.13
C CYS A 88 6.67 0.63 12.92
N GLN A 89 6.27 0.25 11.70
CA GLN A 89 6.73 0.88 10.45
C GLN A 89 5.88 2.14 10.18
N MET A 90 6.54 3.29 10.08
CA MET A 90 5.94 4.54 9.62
C MET A 90 5.84 4.54 8.09
N MET A 91 4.69 4.94 7.55
CA MET A 91 4.59 5.56 6.23
C MET A 91 4.51 7.07 6.43
N VAL A 92 5.49 7.78 5.88
CA VAL A 92 5.50 9.24 5.75
C VAL A 92 4.74 9.61 4.48
N ASN A 93 3.83 10.58 4.57
CA ASN A 93 3.57 11.51 3.49
C ASN A 93 3.09 12.86 4.05
N ASP A 94 3.78 13.91 3.63
CA ASP A 94 3.56 15.33 3.94
C ASP A 94 2.49 15.93 2.98
N PRO A 95 1.52 16.70 3.48
CA PRO A 95 0.52 17.40 2.69
C PRO A 95 0.89 18.87 2.38
N TYR A 96 1.08 19.19 1.09
CA TYR A 96 0.88 20.53 0.54
C TYR A 96 0.26 20.45 -0.86
N ALA A 97 -1.04 20.77 -0.96
CA ALA A 97 -1.69 21.57 -2.02
C ALA A 97 -3.20 21.28 -2.06
N ASP A 98 -3.95 22.26 -1.57
CA ASP A 98 -5.41 22.36 -1.58
C ASP A 98 -5.94 23.07 -2.84
N ALA A 99 -7.27 22.96 -3.01
CA ALA A 99 -8.22 23.94 -3.56
C ALA A 99 -8.63 23.90 -5.05
N ALA A 100 -9.92 23.63 -5.31
CA ALA A 100 -10.95 24.68 -5.40
C ALA A 100 -12.40 24.13 -5.61
N SER A 101 -13.24 24.37 -4.58
CA SER A 101 -14.71 24.70 -4.48
C SER A 101 -15.76 24.13 -5.47
N SER A 102 -16.91 23.54 -5.11
CA SER A 102 -17.98 23.78 -4.10
C SER A 102 -18.95 24.95 -4.39
N VAL A 103 -20.25 24.65 -4.56
CA VAL A 103 -21.47 25.37 -4.06
C VAL A 103 -22.63 24.33 -4.06
N ASP A 104 -23.07 23.73 -2.94
CA ASP A 104 -24.14 24.15 -1.96
C ASP A 104 -25.52 24.50 -2.58
N ARG A 105 -26.72 24.20 -2.04
CA ARG A 105 -27.23 23.47 -0.86
C ARG A 105 -28.79 23.41 -0.87
N LEU A 106 -29.35 22.33 -0.28
CA LEU A 106 -30.49 22.22 0.68
C LEU A 106 -31.99 22.31 0.32
N ARG A 107 -32.71 21.27 0.83
CA ARG A 107 -34.07 21.14 1.44
C ARG A 107 -35.29 21.35 0.51
N SER A 108 -36.42 20.63 0.59
CA SER A 108 -37.03 19.72 1.60
C SER A 108 -38.15 18.87 0.91
N LEU A 109 -38.49 17.71 1.49
CA LEU A 109 -39.56 16.75 1.09
C LEU A 109 -40.99 17.32 1.29
N PRO A 110 -42.09 16.62 0.92
CA PRO A 110 -42.46 15.96 -0.35
C PRO A 110 -43.84 16.45 -0.87
N SER A 111 -44.08 16.49 -2.18
CA SER A 111 -45.45 16.57 -2.73
C SER A 111 -45.52 16.02 -4.16
N GLN A 112 -46.50 15.14 -4.39
CA GLN A 112 -46.91 14.73 -5.72
C GLN A 112 -47.68 15.89 -6.35
N ASP A 113 -47.15 16.44 -7.45
CA ASP A 113 -47.97 17.00 -8.53
C ASP A 113 -47.16 17.05 -9.83
N GLY A 114 -47.72 16.46 -10.88
CA GLY A 114 -47.06 16.21 -12.16
C GLY A 114 -47.01 17.45 -13.06
N GLY A 115 -45.84 18.09 -13.14
CA GLY A 115 -45.55 19.15 -14.11
C GLY A 115 -44.79 18.66 -15.35
N VAL A 116 -45.00 19.33 -16.49
CA VAL A 116 -44.31 19.07 -17.77
C VAL A 116 -42.81 19.41 -17.66
N CYS A 117 -41.95 18.43 -17.92
CA CYS A 117 -40.49 18.52 -17.85
C CYS A 117 -39.94 19.47 -18.90
N LEU A 118 -39.30 20.55 -18.46
CA LEU A 118 -38.75 21.60 -19.33
C LEU A 118 -37.50 21.15 -20.13
N SER A 119 -36.98 19.94 -19.91
CA SER A 119 -35.83 19.40 -20.66
C SER A 119 -36.25 18.64 -21.91
N CYS A 120 -37.42 18.00 -21.90
CA CYS A 120 -37.90 17.14 -22.99
C CYS A 120 -39.41 17.25 -23.31
N GLY A 121 -40.20 17.88 -22.45
CA GLY A 121 -41.64 18.09 -22.63
C GLY A 121 -42.56 17.01 -22.05
N GLY A 122 -42.05 16.02 -21.31
CA GLY A 122 -42.84 14.91 -20.71
C GLY A 122 -43.19 15.10 -19.23
N HIS A 123 -44.16 14.37 -18.68
CA HIS A 123 -44.61 14.55 -17.28
C HIS A 123 -43.79 13.70 -16.29
N HIS A 124 -42.70 14.25 -15.77
CA HIS A 124 -41.89 13.64 -14.71
C HIS A 124 -41.06 14.70 -13.97
N SER A 125 -40.55 14.36 -12.79
CA SER A 125 -39.62 15.24 -12.06
C SER A 125 -38.24 15.24 -12.74
N ARG A 126 -37.62 16.42 -12.86
CA ARG A 126 -36.34 16.64 -13.57
C ARG A 126 -35.15 15.87 -12.94
N ALA A 127 -35.32 15.33 -11.73
CA ALA A 127 -34.28 14.64 -10.97
C ALA A 127 -33.91 13.27 -11.56
N SER A 128 -34.82 12.65 -12.32
CA SER A 128 -34.62 11.32 -12.90
C SER A 128 -34.58 11.37 -14.43
N TYR A 129 -33.57 12.00 -15.07
CA TYR A 129 -33.46 11.83 -16.53
C TYR A 129 -32.13 12.05 -17.26
N ARG A 130 -31.99 11.27 -18.35
CA ARG A 130 -30.86 11.03 -19.27
C ARG A 130 -30.39 12.22 -20.12
N PHE A 131 -31.16 13.33 -20.16
CA PHE A 131 -30.86 14.50 -21.02
C PHE A 131 -30.43 15.76 -20.28
N ARG A 132 -30.06 15.66 -18.99
CA ARG A 132 -29.52 16.79 -18.21
C ARG A 132 -28.25 17.40 -18.86
N THR A 133 -27.50 16.61 -19.60
CA THR A 133 -26.28 17.01 -20.31
C THR A 133 -26.46 17.21 -21.82
N ALA A 134 -27.67 16.99 -22.36
CA ALA A 134 -27.94 17.10 -23.78
C ALA A 134 -27.80 18.54 -24.27
N LEU A 135 -27.12 18.74 -25.40
CA LEU A 135 -26.97 20.04 -26.06
C LEU A 135 -28.17 20.32 -26.96
N CYS A 136 -28.86 21.45 -26.72
CA CYS A 136 -29.93 21.89 -27.58
C CYS A 136 -29.39 22.25 -28.96
N ARG A 137 -29.86 21.56 -30.00
CA ARG A 137 -29.43 21.81 -31.38
C ARG A 137 -29.90 23.15 -31.97
N LYS A 138 -30.84 23.85 -31.31
CA LYS A 138 -31.37 25.15 -31.75
C LYS A 138 -30.60 26.35 -31.16
N CYS A 139 -30.15 26.27 -29.90
CA CYS A 139 -29.47 27.38 -29.22
C CYS A 139 -28.09 27.02 -28.64
N GLY A 140 -27.64 25.78 -28.81
CA GLY A 140 -26.34 25.29 -28.34
C GLY A 140 -26.21 25.11 -26.82
N LYS A 141 -27.24 25.45 -26.01
CA LYS A 141 -27.16 25.37 -24.53
C LYS A 141 -27.46 23.96 -24.01
N LYS A 142 -26.74 23.52 -22.98
CA LYS A 142 -26.93 22.21 -22.32
C LYS A 142 -28.19 22.20 -21.44
N GLY A 143 -28.87 21.05 -21.38
CA GLY A 143 -29.94 20.78 -20.41
C GLY A 143 -31.38 20.84 -20.96
N HIS A 144 -31.57 20.93 -22.27
CA HIS A 144 -32.87 20.76 -22.94
C HIS A 144 -32.68 20.39 -24.42
N ILE A 145 -33.72 19.85 -25.05
CA ILE A 145 -33.71 19.54 -26.49
C ILE A 145 -34.39 20.63 -27.33
N ALA A 146 -34.12 20.64 -28.62
CA ALA A 146 -34.64 21.65 -29.56
C ALA A 146 -36.19 21.75 -29.54
N ALA A 147 -36.89 20.63 -29.30
CA ALA A 147 -38.35 20.56 -29.29
C ALA A 147 -39.02 21.41 -28.20
N VAL A 148 -38.33 21.69 -27.09
CA VAL A 148 -38.84 22.53 -25.98
C VAL A 148 -38.04 23.83 -25.84
N CYS A 149 -37.22 24.15 -26.83
CA CYS A 149 -36.35 25.31 -26.82
C CYS A 149 -37.15 26.60 -27.07
N ARG A 150 -37.14 27.49 -26.09
CA ARG A 150 -37.85 28.79 -26.13
C ARG A 150 -37.01 29.92 -26.73
N SER A 151 -35.80 29.63 -27.22
CA SER A 151 -34.94 30.62 -27.87
C SER A 151 -35.47 30.98 -29.25
N THR A 152 -35.59 32.28 -29.52
CA THR A 152 -35.79 32.81 -30.88
C THR A 152 -34.48 32.71 -31.67
N PRO A 153 -34.54 32.51 -33.01
CA PRO A 153 -33.33 32.33 -33.81
C PRO A 153 -32.58 33.67 -33.93
N GLY A 154 -31.36 33.76 -33.39
CA GLY A 154 -30.53 34.97 -33.54
C GLY A 154 -29.16 34.98 -32.83
N ASP A 155 -29.02 34.39 -31.65
CA ASP A 155 -27.80 34.57 -30.85
C ASP A 155 -26.89 33.33 -30.81
N ALA A 156 -26.03 33.20 -31.82
CA ALA A 156 -24.83 32.38 -31.77
C ALA A 156 -23.60 33.30 -31.90
N ARG A 157 -22.70 33.32 -30.91
CA ARG A 157 -21.36 33.93 -31.04
C ARG A 157 -20.27 33.03 -30.46
N ASN A 158 -19.22 32.85 -31.25
CA ASN A 158 -18.03 32.00 -31.08
C ASN A 158 -17.05 32.48 -29.97
N PRO A 159 -16.15 31.61 -29.46
CA PRO A 159 -15.18 31.93 -28.39
C PRO A 159 -13.85 32.52 -28.92
N ARG A 160 -13.13 33.31 -28.09
CA ARG A 160 -11.82 33.95 -28.38
C ARG A 160 -10.77 33.58 -27.30
N PRO A 161 -9.46 33.43 -27.61
CA PRO A 161 -8.42 32.99 -26.67
C PRO A 161 -7.65 34.17 -25.99
N PRO A 162 -6.74 33.92 -25.01
CA PRO A 162 -6.29 34.92 -24.02
C PRO A 162 -4.89 35.54 -24.31
N PRO A 163 -4.50 36.61 -23.59
CA PRO A 163 -3.08 36.92 -23.41
C PRO A 163 -2.65 37.26 -21.94
N SER A 164 -1.36 37.56 -21.83
CA SER A 164 -0.36 37.36 -20.76
C SER A 164 -0.12 38.51 -19.75
N ALA A 165 0.78 38.24 -18.79
CA ALA A 165 1.17 38.95 -17.55
C ALA A 165 1.80 40.36 -17.65
N SER A 166 1.72 41.17 -16.55
CA SER A 166 2.86 41.77 -15.80
C SER A 166 2.51 42.88 -14.75
N SER A 167 3.29 42.93 -13.65
CA SER A 167 3.68 44.04 -12.73
C SER A 167 2.72 44.64 -11.65
N ALA A 168 3.31 44.99 -10.49
CA ALA A 168 2.75 45.31 -9.14
C ALA A 168 2.89 46.82 -8.72
N PRO A 169 2.86 47.22 -7.42
CA PRO A 169 1.80 47.48 -6.40
C PRO A 169 1.69 49.03 -6.06
N PRO A 170 1.15 49.63 -4.93
CA PRO A 170 0.73 49.09 -3.61
C PRO A 170 -0.51 49.70 -2.86
N ALA A 171 -0.79 49.09 -1.69
CA ALA A 171 -1.21 49.65 -0.39
C ALA A 171 -2.70 49.60 0.12
N ALA A 172 -2.80 49.00 1.32
CA ALA A 172 -3.60 49.35 2.53
C ALA A 172 -4.97 48.70 2.86
N PHE A 173 -4.92 47.89 3.94
CA PHE A 173 -5.87 47.68 5.06
C PHE A 173 -7.38 47.39 4.82
N ARG A 174 -7.85 46.18 5.22
CA ARG A 174 -8.61 45.89 6.47
C ARG A 174 -8.93 44.39 6.59
N ARG A 175 -8.75 43.81 7.79
CA ARG A 175 -9.07 42.40 8.14
C ARG A 175 -10.51 42.27 8.67
N GLN A 176 -11.25 41.23 8.24
CA GLN A 176 -11.97 40.23 9.08
C GLN A 176 -12.78 39.20 8.21
N PRO A 177 -13.24 38.05 8.74
CA PRO A 177 -12.87 36.68 8.31
C PRO A 177 -13.88 35.96 7.40
N PRO A 178 -13.55 34.80 6.79
CA PRO A 178 -14.55 33.91 6.24
C PRO A 178 -14.80 32.66 7.11
N GLY A 179 -16.07 32.25 7.13
CA GLY A 179 -16.66 31.18 7.93
C GLY A 179 -16.45 29.74 7.41
N PRO A 180 -17.29 28.79 7.88
CA PRO A 180 -16.96 27.37 7.98
C PRO A 180 -17.13 26.61 6.66
N SER A 181 -16.07 25.89 6.26
CA SER A 181 -16.07 24.95 5.12
C SER A 181 -16.53 23.55 5.56
N ALA A 182 -17.21 22.84 4.66
CA ALA A 182 -17.82 21.53 4.86
C ALA A 182 -16.79 20.40 5.01
N THR A 183 -16.93 19.59 6.06
CA THR A 183 -16.05 18.45 6.39
C THR A 183 -16.26 17.26 5.46
N ARG A 184 -15.21 16.82 4.75
CA ARG A 184 -15.08 15.43 4.28
C ARG A 184 -15.00 14.52 5.51
N LEU A 185 -15.81 13.46 5.57
CA LEU A 185 -15.69 12.42 6.60
C LEU A 185 -14.36 11.67 6.43
N GLY A 186 -13.35 12.11 7.18
CA GLY A 186 -12.07 11.41 7.30
C GLY A 186 -12.15 10.26 8.30
N TRP A 187 -11.36 9.21 8.06
CA TRP A 187 -11.14 8.13 9.01
C TRP A 187 -10.00 8.51 9.96
N TYR A 188 -10.19 8.33 11.26
CA TYR A 188 -9.17 8.61 12.27
C TYR A 188 -8.82 7.33 13.04
N ALA A 189 -7.52 7.07 13.19
CA ALA A 189 -7.01 5.93 13.95
C ALA A 189 -6.97 6.24 15.46
N VAL A 190 -7.16 5.22 16.28
CA VAL A 190 -7.12 5.26 17.75
C VAL A 190 -6.30 4.07 18.26
N SER A 191 -5.38 4.30 19.21
CA SER A 191 -4.56 3.25 19.81
C SER A 191 -5.38 2.30 20.69
N ASN A 192 -4.91 1.07 20.91
CA ASN A 192 -5.63 0.09 21.72
C ASN A 192 -5.73 0.57 23.20
N PRO A 193 -6.94 0.79 23.74
CA PRO A 193 -7.10 1.15 25.13
C PRO A 193 -6.81 -0.07 26.00
N GLY A 194 -6.01 0.13 27.04
CA GLY A 194 -5.89 -0.87 28.10
C GLY A 194 -7.21 -1.02 28.85
N PRO A 195 -7.39 -2.08 29.65
CA PRO A 195 -8.55 -2.19 30.52
C PRO A 195 -8.64 -0.97 31.46
N PRO A 196 -9.85 -0.50 31.80
CA PRO A 196 -10.03 0.61 32.71
C PRO A 196 -9.39 0.29 34.07
N VAL A 197 -8.45 1.13 34.50
CA VAL A 197 -7.83 1.03 35.82
C VAL A 197 -8.76 1.71 36.84
N PRO A 198 -9.09 1.09 37.98
CA PRO A 198 -9.95 1.70 38.99
C PRO A 198 -9.41 3.05 39.48
N ASP A 199 -10.31 4.02 39.68
CA ASP A 199 -9.99 5.42 40.03
C ASP A 199 -9.24 5.59 41.37
N TRP A 200 -9.13 4.54 42.18
CA TRP A 200 -8.50 4.59 43.51
C TRP A 200 -7.07 4.03 43.56
N LEU A 201 -6.46 3.60 42.44
CA LEU A 201 -5.07 3.13 42.46
C LEU A 201 -4.10 4.32 42.41
N PRO A 202 -3.24 4.52 43.43
CA PRO A 202 -2.18 5.52 43.38
C PRO A 202 -1.12 5.16 42.32
N ASP A 203 -0.63 6.17 41.60
CA ASP A 203 0.35 6.05 40.50
C ASP A 203 1.65 5.31 40.90
N SER A 204 1.93 5.19 42.19
CA SER A 204 3.12 4.53 42.74
C SER A 204 3.13 2.99 42.63
N ALA A 205 2.01 2.35 42.28
CA ALA A 205 1.92 0.88 42.21
C ALA A 205 2.26 0.29 40.82
N ALA A 206 2.48 1.11 39.79
CA ALA A 206 2.74 0.64 38.42
C ALA A 206 4.24 0.42 38.09
N SER A 207 5.14 0.60 39.06
CA SER A 207 6.59 0.52 38.85
C SER A 207 7.17 -0.84 39.24
N SER A 208 6.93 -1.88 38.43
CA SER A 208 7.70 -3.14 38.53
C SER A 208 7.95 -3.87 37.20
N TYR A 209 7.61 -3.28 36.06
CA TYR A 209 8.07 -3.74 34.74
C TYR A 209 8.53 -2.54 33.92
N GLY A 210 9.76 -2.62 33.37
CA GLY A 210 10.50 -1.51 32.74
C GLY A 210 9.95 -0.96 31.43
N GLY A 211 8.65 -0.66 31.35
CA GLY A 211 8.07 0.25 30.36
C GLY A 211 7.48 1.44 31.12
N GLN A 212 7.78 2.67 30.69
CA GLN A 212 7.07 3.83 31.22
C GLN A 212 5.57 3.61 30.97
N GLY A 213 4.78 3.55 32.05
CA GLY A 213 3.33 3.40 31.96
C GLY A 213 2.72 4.51 31.09
N LYS A 214 1.54 4.25 30.53
CA LYS A 214 0.79 5.25 29.76
C LYS A 214 0.57 6.50 30.61
N MET A 215 0.88 7.68 30.07
CA MET A 215 0.70 8.94 30.77
C MET A 215 -0.79 9.27 30.86
N HIS A 216 -1.23 9.75 32.03
CA HIS A 216 -2.61 10.17 32.25
C HIS A 216 -2.65 11.62 32.72
N LEU A 217 -3.73 12.31 32.38
CA LEU A 217 -4.01 13.67 32.81
C LEU A 217 -5.41 13.72 33.44
N HIS A 218 -5.56 14.54 34.48
CA HIS A 218 -6.86 14.88 35.03
C HIS A 218 -7.31 16.22 34.45
N VAL A 219 -8.42 16.20 33.73
CA VAL A 219 -9.07 17.39 33.18
C VAL A 219 -10.43 17.59 33.82
N LEU A 220 -10.87 18.83 33.94
CA LEU A 220 -12.22 19.12 34.43
C LEU A 220 -13.17 19.25 33.23
N LEU A 221 -13.89 18.17 32.91
CA LEU A 221 -14.95 18.16 31.90
C LEU A 221 -16.23 18.68 32.53
N THR A 222 -16.76 19.82 32.05
CA THR A 222 -17.95 20.50 32.59
C THR A 222 -17.94 20.66 34.12
N GLY A 223 -16.74 20.93 34.68
CA GLY A 223 -16.52 21.10 36.11
C GLY A 223 -16.37 19.80 36.91
N ARG A 224 -16.39 18.64 36.25
CA ARG A 224 -16.17 17.32 36.87
C ARG A 224 -14.80 16.75 36.49
N PRO A 225 -14.04 16.20 37.44
CA PRO A 225 -12.74 15.59 37.15
C PRO A 225 -12.93 14.36 36.27
N CYS A 226 -12.14 14.29 35.21
CA CYS A 226 -12.09 13.21 34.25
C CYS A 226 -10.64 12.82 34.01
N ARG A 227 -10.31 11.56 34.26
CA ARG A 227 -9.00 10.99 33.96
C ARG A 227 -8.97 10.60 32.49
N MET A 228 -7.96 11.06 31.75
CA MET A 228 -7.79 10.75 30.34
C MET A 228 -6.35 10.27 30.09
N GLU A 229 -6.21 9.24 29.26
CA GLU A 229 -4.92 8.75 28.77
C GLU A 229 -4.41 9.67 27.65
N LEU A 230 -3.15 10.11 27.73
CA LEU A 230 -2.52 10.92 26.69
C LEU A 230 -2.09 10.00 25.53
N ASP A 231 -2.71 10.15 24.36
CA ASP A 231 -2.48 9.26 23.22
C ASP A 231 -2.08 10.05 21.96
N MET A 232 -0.77 10.02 21.66
CA MET A 232 -0.20 10.61 20.44
C MET A 232 -0.66 9.90 19.16
N GLY A 233 -1.10 8.64 19.26
CA GLY A 233 -1.57 7.83 18.15
C GLY A 233 -3.03 8.10 17.79
N SER A 234 -3.78 8.77 18.66
CA SER A 234 -5.16 9.16 18.40
C SER A 234 -5.25 10.58 17.86
N ALA A 235 -5.83 10.75 16.67
CA ALA A 235 -6.10 12.08 16.14
C ALA A 235 -7.28 12.79 16.82
N ARG A 236 -8.14 12.03 17.53
CA ARG A 236 -9.37 12.53 18.16
C ARG A 236 -9.40 12.20 19.64
N THR A 237 -9.92 13.14 20.42
CA THR A 237 -10.23 12.88 21.82
C THR A 237 -11.54 12.08 21.91
N ILE A 238 -11.48 10.92 22.57
CA ILE A 238 -12.60 9.97 22.65
C ILE A 238 -12.96 9.64 24.09
N MET A 239 -14.23 9.32 24.32
CA MET A 239 -14.74 8.87 25.61
C MET A 239 -15.89 7.89 25.42
N SER A 240 -15.98 6.86 26.25
CA SER A 240 -17.14 5.96 26.23
C SER A 240 -18.40 6.68 26.73
N TRP A 241 -19.55 6.30 26.20
CA TRP A 241 -20.83 6.84 26.66
C TRP A 241 -21.10 6.55 28.15
N ASP A 242 -20.66 5.40 28.66
CA ASP A 242 -20.82 5.04 30.06
C ASP A 242 -20.03 5.98 30.98
N THR A 243 -18.79 6.31 30.60
CA THR A 243 -17.98 7.30 31.31
C THR A 243 -18.61 8.68 31.26
N LEU A 244 -19.10 9.12 30.10
CA LEU A 244 -19.73 10.43 29.96
C LEU A 244 -21.02 10.53 30.80
N ARG A 245 -21.85 9.49 30.80
CA ARG A 245 -23.07 9.43 31.60
C ARG A 245 -22.78 9.44 33.10
N ALA A 246 -21.71 8.77 33.53
CA ALA A 246 -21.28 8.81 34.94
C ALA A 246 -20.87 10.23 35.36
N LEU A 247 -20.17 10.96 34.47
CA LEU A 247 -19.78 12.35 34.71
C LEU A 247 -20.97 13.31 34.63
N LEU A 248 -21.89 13.11 33.67
CA LEU A 248 -23.03 13.99 33.39
C LEU A 248 -24.33 13.18 33.29
N PRO A 249 -24.93 12.80 34.43
CA PRO A 249 -26.10 11.92 34.46
C PRO A 249 -27.34 12.50 33.79
N THR A 250 -27.44 13.84 33.72
CA THR A 250 -28.57 14.56 33.12
C THR A 250 -28.45 14.72 31.60
N LEU A 251 -27.32 14.37 31.01
CA LEU A 251 -27.07 14.54 29.58
C LEU A 251 -27.70 13.40 28.78
N THR A 252 -28.48 13.76 27.76
CA THR A 252 -29.12 12.80 26.87
C THR A 252 -28.47 12.84 25.47
N PRO A 253 -28.37 11.71 24.74
CA PRO A 253 -27.77 11.67 23.41
C PRO A 253 -28.42 12.64 22.42
N SER A 254 -29.71 12.92 22.58
CA SER A 254 -30.48 13.85 21.75
C SER A 254 -30.02 15.31 21.85
N GLN A 255 -29.23 15.66 22.88
CA GLN A 255 -28.65 16.99 23.06
C GLN A 255 -27.30 17.14 22.36
N LEU A 256 -26.78 16.09 21.72
CA LEU A 256 -25.48 16.06 21.09
C LEU A 256 -25.61 15.93 19.56
N SER A 257 -24.53 16.27 18.85
CA SER A 257 -24.53 16.29 17.39
C SER A 257 -24.31 14.88 16.82
N PRO A 258 -24.89 14.57 15.66
CA PRO A 258 -24.54 13.36 14.91
C PRO A 258 -23.04 13.35 14.60
N ALA A 259 -22.45 12.16 14.57
CA ALA A 259 -21.04 12.02 14.23
C ALA A 259 -20.77 12.42 12.78
N ASP A 260 -19.79 13.29 12.58
CA ASP A 260 -19.28 13.76 11.28
C ASP A 260 -17.90 13.18 10.95
N CYS A 261 -17.46 12.19 11.73
CA CYS A 261 -16.21 11.46 11.54
C CYS A 261 -16.44 9.95 11.62
N LEU A 262 -15.46 9.18 11.14
CA LEU A 262 -15.42 7.73 11.33
C LEU A 262 -14.14 7.40 12.10
N LEU A 263 -14.25 6.53 13.09
CA LEU A 263 -13.11 6.09 13.91
C LEU A 263 -12.76 4.65 13.57
N ARG A 264 -11.47 4.33 13.58
CA ARG A 264 -10.95 2.97 13.52
C ARG A 264 -9.93 2.75 14.62
N ASP A 265 -9.85 1.53 15.11
CA ASP A 265 -8.72 1.12 15.95
C ASP A 265 -7.44 0.96 15.10
N TYR A 266 -6.31 0.73 15.76
CA TYR A 266 -5.03 0.48 15.12
C TYR A 266 -5.04 -0.74 14.18
N GLN A 267 -5.94 -1.71 14.39
CA GLN A 267 -6.08 -2.89 13.53
C GLN A 267 -6.97 -2.64 12.32
N GLY A 268 -7.54 -1.43 12.20
CA GLY A 268 -8.42 -1.03 11.10
C GLY A 268 -9.89 -1.36 11.33
N ASN A 269 -10.27 -1.88 12.49
CA ASN A 269 -11.67 -2.18 12.82
C ASN A 269 -12.43 -0.88 13.11
N PRO A 270 -13.68 -0.74 12.63
CA PRO A 270 -14.48 0.45 12.90
C PRO A 270 -14.86 0.55 14.39
N ILE A 271 -14.70 1.75 14.98
CA ILE A 271 -15.15 2.06 16.33
C ILE A 271 -16.54 2.73 16.24
N PRO A 272 -17.61 2.13 16.80
CA PRO A 272 -18.95 2.71 16.74
C PRO A 272 -19.06 4.01 17.55
N ILE A 273 -19.28 5.11 16.83
CA ILE A 273 -19.53 6.43 17.41
C ILE A 273 -21.03 6.57 17.70
N LEU A 274 -21.37 7.12 18.86
CA LEU A 274 -22.73 7.49 19.21
C LEU A 274 -23.03 8.93 18.81
N VAL A 275 -22.21 9.86 19.30
CA VAL A 275 -22.45 11.31 19.19
C VAL A 275 -21.14 12.08 19.27
N CYS A 276 -21.14 13.29 18.72
CA CYS A 276 -20.08 14.28 18.89
C CYS A 276 -20.62 15.49 19.66
N GLY A 277 -19.79 16.09 20.50
CA GLY A 277 -20.17 17.26 21.26
C GLY A 277 -19.02 18.19 21.56
N TYR A 278 -19.34 19.43 21.91
CA TYR A 278 -18.38 20.40 22.42
C TYR A 278 -18.60 20.55 23.91
N PHE A 279 -17.56 20.28 24.69
CA PHE A 279 -17.65 20.31 26.15
C PHE A 279 -16.72 21.37 26.72
N PRO A 280 -17.19 22.15 27.72
CA PRO A 280 -16.32 22.99 28.52
C PRO A 280 -15.27 22.11 29.20
N VAL A 281 -14.00 22.38 28.91
CA VAL A 281 -12.85 21.72 29.51
C VAL A 281 -12.07 22.77 30.28
N GLN A 282 -12.00 22.58 31.59
CA GLN A 282 -11.25 23.43 32.49
C GLN A 282 -9.79 22.94 32.56
N PHE A 283 -9.08 23.31 31.51
CA PHE A 283 -7.64 23.52 31.48
C PHE A 283 -7.45 24.72 30.54
N GLY A 284 -7.50 25.94 31.09
CA GLY A 284 -7.57 27.18 30.30
C GLY A 284 -8.98 27.65 29.88
N LYS A 285 -10.07 27.07 30.40
CA LYS A 285 -11.49 27.42 30.09
C LYS A 285 -11.80 27.39 28.58
N LEU A 286 -11.64 26.22 27.96
CA LEU A 286 -11.84 26.04 26.52
C LEU A 286 -13.06 25.17 26.23
N LEU A 287 -13.73 25.41 25.10
CA LEU A 287 -14.81 24.57 24.60
C LEU A 287 -14.22 23.65 23.52
N LEU A 288 -14.06 22.36 23.82
CA LEU A 288 -13.30 21.43 22.98
C LEU A 288 -14.18 20.27 22.45
N PRO A 289 -13.89 19.75 21.25
CA PRO A 289 -14.65 18.66 20.65
C PRO A 289 -14.34 17.33 21.35
N LEU A 290 -15.37 16.54 21.64
CA LEU A 290 -15.27 15.20 22.21
C LEU A 290 -16.12 14.23 21.40
N VAL A 291 -15.52 13.12 20.98
CA VAL A 291 -16.22 12.04 20.28
C VAL A 291 -16.64 10.99 21.30
N VAL A 292 -17.93 10.67 21.34
CA VAL A 292 -18.48 9.72 22.31
C VAL A 292 -18.79 8.40 21.62
N VAL A 293 -18.20 7.32 22.11
CA VAL A 293 -18.27 5.99 21.50
C VAL A 293 -19.13 5.03 22.33
N LYS A 294 -19.68 4.00 21.67
CA LYS A 294 -20.53 2.99 22.33
C LYS A 294 -19.73 2.01 23.18
N SER A 295 -18.54 1.64 22.71
CA SER A 295 -17.72 0.60 23.35
C SER A 295 -17.07 1.10 24.65
N PRO A 296 -16.82 0.21 25.62
CA PRO A 296 -16.14 0.54 26.87
C PRO A 296 -14.63 0.73 26.62
N LEU A 297 -14.29 1.82 25.94
CA LEU A 297 -12.92 2.23 25.66
C LEU A 297 -12.46 3.22 26.73
N ALA A 298 -11.16 3.23 27.00
CA ALA A 298 -10.55 4.25 27.85
C ALA A 298 -10.81 5.65 27.29
N SER A 299 -10.89 6.65 28.18
CA SER A 299 -10.99 8.05 27.76
C SER A 299 -9.62 8.51 27.28
N LEU A 300 -9.51 8.87 26.01
CA LEU A 300 -8.25 9.24 25.38
C LEU A 300 -8.24 10.73 25.05
N MET A 301 -7.16 11.40 25.40
CA MET A 301 -6.82 12.72 24.90
C MET A 301 -6.00 12.57 23.63
N GLY A 302 -6.62 12.89 22.50
CA GLY A 302 -5.98 12.83 21.18
C GLY A 302 -5.37 14.17 20.78
N LEU A 303 -4.66 14.17 19.65
CA LEU A 303 -3.90 15.31 19.12
C LEU A 303 -4.73 16.60 18.95
N ASP A 304 -6.04 16.49 18.75
CA ASP A 304 -6.95 17.63 18.64
C ASP A 304 -7.02 18.51 19.90
N TRP A 305 -6.71 17.96 21.08
CA TRP A 305 -6.64 18.71 22.33
C TRP A 305 -5.24 19.21 22.67
N PHE A 306 -4.18 18.69 22.05
CA PHE A 306 -2.80 18.95 22.46
C PHE A 306 -2.45 20.43 22.43
N ARG A 307 -2.76 21.10 21.31
CA ARG A 307 -2.52 22.54 21.16
C ARG A 307 -3.29 23.38 22.19
N ALA A 308 -4.52 22.99 22.50
CA ALA A 308 -5.35 23.68 23.49
C ALA A 308 -4.74 23.59 24.90
N PHE A 309 -4.01 22.52 25.19
CA PHE A 309 -3.32 22.28 26.45
C PHE A 309 -1.86 22.76 26.45
N GLY A 310 -1.39 23.44 25.39
CA GLY A 310 -0.01 23.90 25.27
C GLY A 310 0.99 22.75 25.06
N LEU A 311 0.52 21.54 24.75
CA LEU A 311 1.38 20.42 24.38
C LEU A 311 1.88 20.63 22.96
N SER A 312 3.20 20.70 22.79
CA SER A 312 3.86 20.83 21.50
C SER A 312 4.89 19.73 21.33
N ILE A 313 4.99 19.20 20.10
CA ILE A 313 6.08 18.28 19.74
C ILE A 313 7.30 19.15 19.49
N ALA A 314 8.26 19.12 20.43
CA ALA A 314 9.44 19.99 20.42
C ALA A 314 10.46 19.66 19.31
N GLY A 315 10.22 18.62 18.50
CA GLY A 315 11.09 18.16 17.42
C GLY A 315 11.65 16.76 17.66
N ILE A 316 12.65 16.38 16.87
CA ILE A 316 13.38 15.11 17.03
C ILE A 316 14.50 15.34 18.05
N ASN A 317 14.39 14.73 19.23
CA ASN A 317 15.35 14.91 20.33
C ASN A 317 16.77 14.41 19.98
N SER A 318 16.89 13.38 19.12
CA SER A 318 18.17 13.02 18.50
C SER A 318 17.98 12.17 17.23
N LEU A 319 18.71 12.49 16.17
CA LEU A 319 19.01 11.56 15.08
C LEU A 319 20.46 11.11 15.26
N ARG A 320 20.67 9.92 15.84
CA ARG A 320 22.01 9.32 15.84
C ARG A 320 22.19 8.48 14.59
N LEU A 321 22.66 9.11 13.51
CA LEU A 321 23.35 8.37 12.46
C LEU A 321 24.69 7.92 13.06
N ALA A 322 24.90 6.61 13.14
CA ALA A 322 26.13 6.04 13.67
C ALA A 322 27.29 6.46 12.75
N SER A 323 28.15 7.37 13.22
CA SER A 323 29.32 7.88 12.48
C SER A 323 30.23 6.80 11.89
N SER A 324 30.18 5.58 12.45
CA SER A 324 30.89 4.40 11.96
C SER A 324 30.31 3.80 10.68
N LEU A 325 29.00 3.95 10.41
CA LEU A 325 28.37 3.42 9.20
C LEU A 325 28.61 4.35 8.00
N ASP A 326 28.47 5.66 8.18
CA ASP A 326 28.74 6.63 7.09
C ASP A 326 30.20 6.56 6.63
N SER A 327 31.13 6.37 7.58
CA SER A 327 32.54 6.15 7.29
C SER A 327 32.75 4.85 6.49
N LEU A 328 32.02 3.78 6.81
CA LEU A 328 32.07 2.51 6.08
C LEU A 328 31.50 2.64 4.67
N LEU A 329 30.37 3.34 4.50
CA LEU A 329 29.78 3.55 3.18
C LEU A 329 30.72 4.36 2.28
N SER A 330 31.39 5.36 2.86
CA SER A 330 32.40 6.16 2.15
C SER A 330 33.65 5.37 1.81
N GLU A 331 34.02 4.36 2.60
CA GLU A 331 35.15 3.45 2.35
C GLU A 331 34.90 2.56 1.11
N PHE A 332 33.63 2.24 0.83
CA PHE A 332 33.20 1.35 -0.26
C PHE A 332 32.29 2.06 -1.29
N ASP A 333 32.54 3.35 -1.55
CA ASP A 333 31.71 4.20 -2.42
C ASP A 333 31.54 3.64 -3.84
N ASP A 334 32.55 2.93 -4.35
CA ASP A 334 32.53 2.28 -5.66
C ASP A 334 31.45 1.18 -5.78
N ILE A 335 31.22 0.43 -4.69
CA ILE A 335 30.18 -0.61 -4.61
C ILE A 335 28.77 -0.01 -4.66
N PHE A 336 28.60 1.22 -4.15
CA PHE A 336 27.31 1.90 -4.07
C PHE A 336 27.04 2.84 -5.25
N SER A 337 27.90 2.83 -6.27
CA SER A 337 27.70 3.62 -7.49
C SER A 337 26.49 3.14 -8.31
N ASP A 338 25.91 4.04 -9.13
CA ASP A 338 24.81 3.71 -10.05
C ASP A 338 25.23 2.82 -11.24
N ALA A 339 26.51 2.46 -11.33
CA ALA A 339 27.04 1.63 -12.39
C ALA A 339 26.66 0.16 -12.22
N LEU A 340 26.48 -0.56 -13.33
CA LEU A 340 26.22 -2.00 -13.27
C LEU A 340 27.49 -2.75 -12.82
N GLY A 341 27.39 -3.44 -11.69
CA GLY A 341 28.45 -4.32 -11.20
C GLY A 341 28.82 -5.44 -12.18
N CYS A 342 30.04 -5.95 -12.05
CA CYS A 342 30.52 -7.08 -12.83
C CYS A 342 31.23 -8.07 -11.93
N TYR A 343 30.71 -9.29 -11.84
CA TYR A 343 31.39 -10.39 -11.17
C TYR A 343 32.72 -10.68 -11.87
N LYS A 344 33.80 -10.74 -11.09
CA LYS A 344 35.18 -10.89 -11.58
C LYS A 344 35.64 -12.35 -11.73
N GLY A 345 34.80 -13.31 -11.34
CA GLY A 345 35.13 -14.73 -11.51
C GLY A 345 34.82 -15.26 -12.91
N ASN A 346 34.86 -16.58 -13.05
CA ASN A 346 34.62 -17.24 -14.35
C ASN A 346 33.20 -16.96 -14.86
N PRO A 347 33.02 -16.80 -16.20
CA PRO A 347 31.72 -16.72 -16.82
C PRO A 347 30.85 -17.94 -16.49
N ILE A 348 29.55 -17.70 -16.34
CA ILE A 348 28.55 -18.73 -16.09
C ILE A 348 28.26 -19.49 -17.38
N SER A 349 28.22 -20.81 -17.26
CA SER A 349 27.81 -21.72 -18.33
C SER A 349 26.45 -22.32 -18.00
N LEU A 350 25.51 -22.26 -18.93
CA LEU A 350 24.21 -22.90 -18.84
C LEU A 350 24.30 -24.30 -19.45
N ASN A 351 23.91 -25.31 -18.69
CA ASN A 351 23.96 -26.69 -19.17
C ASN A 351 22.74 -26.99 -20.06
N LEU A 352 22.96 -27.02 -21.37
CA LEU A 352 21.93 -27.26 -22.38
C LEU A 352 21.97 -28.72 -22.84
N ASP A 353 20.79 -29.34 -22.92
CA ASP A 353 20.63 -30.64 -23.53
C ASP A 353 20.93 -30.54 -25.04
N PRO A 354 21.99 -31.19 -25.55
CA PRO A 354 22.35 -31.13 -26.96
C PRO A 354 21.29 -31.76 -27.88
N MET A 355 20.33 -32.51 -27.33
CA MET A 355 19.22 -33.09 -28.08
C MET A 355 18.05 -32.15 -28.28
N VAL A 356 18.00 -31.02 -27.58
CA VAL A 356 16.99 -29.99 -27.78
C VAL A 356 17.52 -28.96 -28.78
N ALA A 357 16.97 -29.00 -29.99
CA ALA A 357 17.31 -28.03 -31.02
C ALA A 357 16.95 -26.58 -30.58
N PRO A 358 17.72 -25.57 -31.02
CA PRO A 358 17.41 -24.17 -30.74
C PRO A 358 15.99 -23.76 -31.13
N ILE A 359 15.29 -23.10 -30.21
CA ILE A 359 13.90 -22.69 -30.40
C ILE A 359 13.85 -21.23 -30.82
N ARG A 360 13.12 -20.98 -31.91
CA ARG A 360 12.89 -19.64 -32.46
C ARG A 360 11.42 -19.28 -32.43
N LEU A 361 11.10 -18.20 -31.74
CA LEU A 361 9.74 -17.67 -31.64
C LEU A 361 9.70 -16.23 -32.15
N LYS A 362 8.59 -15.84 -32.77
CA LYS A 362 8.42 -14.48 -33.29
C LYS A 362 8.33 -13.45 -32.17
N ALA A 363 8.87 -12.25 -32.40
CA ALA A 363 8.71 -11.12 -31.51
C ALA A 363 7.23 -10.82 -31.23
N ARG A 364 6.90 -10.60 -29.96
CA ARG A 364 5.54 -10.21 -29.55
C ARG A 364 5.28 -8.76 -29.96
N ARG A 365 4.01 -8.47 -30.29
CA ARG A 365 3.58 -7.10 -30.60
C ARG A 365 3.61 -6.27 -29.31
N VAL A 366 4.41 -5.21 -29.32
CA VAL A 366 4.44 -4.22 -28.23
C VAL A 366 3.44 -3.11 -28.54
N PRO A 367 2.50 -2.78 -27.63
CA PRO A 367 1.58 -1.66 -27.78
C PRO A 367 2.34 -0.36 -28.08
N PHE A 368 1.82 0.47 -28.99
CA PHE A 368 2.48 1.73 -29.40
C PHE A 368 2.82 2.63 -28.22
N ALA A 369 1.96 2.70 -27.20
CA ALA A 369 2.18 3.47 -25.98
C ALA A 369 3.42 3.05 -25.17
N LEU A 370 3.87 1.79 -25.30
CA LEU A 370 5.02 1.27 -24.57
C LEU A 370 6.32 1.28 -25.40
N ARG A 371 6.26 1.48 -26.72
CA ARG A 371 7.44 1.37 -27.61
C ARG A 371 8.58 2.28 -27.21
N ALA A 372 8.32 3.57 -27.02
CA ALA A 372 9.37 4.53 -26.63
C ALA A 372 10.08 4.13 -25.33
N ARG A 373 9.34 3.55 -24.38
CA ARG A 373 9.90 3.08 -23.10
C ARG A 373 10.69 1.78 -23.27
N VAL A 374 10.20 0.85 -24.10
CA VAL A 374 10.91 -0.37 -24.45
C VAL A 374 12.21 -0.06 -25.21
N ASP A 375 12.17 0.90 -26.15
CA ASP A 375 13.34 1.34 -26.90
C ASP A 375 14.41 1.91 -25.97
N ALA A 376 14.02 2.80 -25.06
CA ALA A 376 14.92 3.39 -24.07
C ALA A 376 15.55 2.33 -23.16
N GLU A 377 14.78 1.32 -22.73
CA GLU A 377 15.33 0.23 -21.91
C GLU A 377 16.27 -0.67 -22.73
N ILE A 378 15.96 -0.98 -23.99
CA ILE A 378 16.88 -1.71 -24.87
C ILE A 378 18.19 -0.93 -25.07
N ASP A 379 18.11 0.38 -25.34
CA ASP A 379 19.31 1.22 -25.52
C ASP A 379 20.16 1.26 -24.25
N LYS A 380 19.52 1.36 -23.08
CA LYS A 380 20.20 1.25 -21.78
C LYS A 380 20.92 -0.10 -21.64
N LEU A 381 20.24 -1.22 -21.91
CA LEU A 381 20.83 -2.55 -21.81
C LEU A 381 21.99 -2.77 -22.81
N ILE A 382 21.92 -2.18 -24.00
CA ILE A 382 23.04 -2.16 -24.96
C ILE A 382 24.21 -1.34 -24.40
N SER A 383 23.95 -0.13 -23.86
CA SER A 383 24.99 0.73 -23.29
C SER A 383 25.70 0.09 -22.09
N GLN A 384 24.99 -0.74 -21.32
CA GLN A 384 25.53 -1.53 -20.21
C GLN A 384 26.27 -2.80 -20.67
N GLY A 385 26.31 -3.08 -21.97
CA GLY A 385 26.91 -4.29 -22.52
C GLY A 385 26.16 -5.58 -22.16
N ILE A 386 24.89 -5.48 -21.76
CA ILE A 386 24.04 -6.64 -21.49
C ILE A 386 23.54 -7.25 -22.81
N LEU A 387 23.14 -6.39 -23.75
CA LEU A 387 22.63 -6.77 -25.06
C LEU A 387 23.61 -6.43 -26.17
N GLU A 388 23.80 -7.35 -27.10
CA GLU A 388 24.61 -7.20 -28.32
C GLU A 388 23.72 -7.50 -29.54
N PRO A 389 23.56 -6.57 -30.50
CA PRO A 389 22.75 -6.82 -31.69
C PRO A 389 23.34 -7.94 -32.54
N VAL A 390 22.48 -8.79 -33.11
CA VAL A 390 22.89 -9.91 -33.98
C VAL A 390 21.98 -10.02 -35.20
N ASP A 391 22.59 -10.28 -36.36
CA ASP A 391 21.86 -10.43 -37.63
C ASP A 391 21.18 -11.80 -37.74
N HIS A 392 21.82 -12.84 -37.20
CA HIS A 392 21.38 -14.22 -37.30
C HIS A 392 21.53 -14.91 -35.94
N ALA A 393 20.40 -15.33 -35.37
CA ALA A 393 20.36 -16.01 -34.09
C ALA A 393 19.75 -17.42 -34.23
N PRO A 394 20.43 -18.46 -33.71
CA PRO A 394 19.84 -19.80 -33.65
C PRO A 394 18.70 -19.87 -32.63
N TRP A 395 18.75 -19.04 -31.58
CA TRP A 395 17.71 -18.90 -30.56
C TRP A 395 17.00 -17.56 -30.70
N GLU A 396 15.67 -17.53 -30.56
CA GLU A 396 14.92 -16.28 -30.57
C GLU A 396 13.81 -16.34 -29.51
N THR A 397 14.03 -15.65 -28.39
CA THR A 397 13.07 -15.60 -27.28
C THR A 397 12.34 -14.26 -27.25
N PRO A 398 11.00 -14.21 -27.38
CA PRO A 398 10.28 -12.95 -27.36
C PRO A 398 10.33 -12.30 -25.99
N ILE A 399 10.42 -10.98 -25.99
CA ILE A 399 10.32 -10.20 -24.75
C ILE A 399 8.89 -10.10 -24.24
N VAL A 400 8.76 -9.96 -22.92
CA VAL A 400 7.54 -9.67 -22.17
C VAL A 400 7.77 -8.37 -21.39
N PRO A 401 7.23 -7.23 -21.84
CA PRO A 401 7.42 -5.94 -21.18
C PRO A 401 6.43 -5.82 -20.02
N LEU A 402 6.81 -6.20 -18.80
CA LEU A 402 5.92 -6.11 -17.63
C LEU A 402 6.65 -5.70 -16.35
N LYS A 403 6.07 -4.72 -15.66
CA LYS A 403 5.94 -4.67 -14.19
C LYS A 403 4.59 -4.08 -13.83
N SER A 404 4.05 -4.48 -12.67
CA SER A 404 2.78 -4.01 -12.12
C SER A 404 2.85 -2.59 -11.51
N ASP A 405 4.05 -2.10 -11.22
CA ASP A 405 4.31 -0.80 -10.56
C ASP A 405 4.39 0.39 -11.54
N GLY A 406 4.17 0.16 -12.83
CA GLY A 406 4.26 1.17 -13.88
C GLY A 406 5.68 1.44 -14.40
N SER A 407 6.74 0.87 -13.80
CA SER A 407 8.09 0.86 -14.37
C SER A 407 8.22 -0.19 -15.49
N LEU A 408 9.19 -0.04 -16.41
CA LEU A 408 9.34 -0.96 -17.54
C LEU A 408 10.60 -1.79 -17.35
N ARG A 409 10.47 -3.11 -17.47
CA ARG A 409 11.59 -4.04 -17.50
C ARG A 409 11.44 -4.95 -18.72
N VAL A 410 12.51 -5.09 -19.49
CA VAL A 410 12.56 -6.04 -20.61
C VAL A 410 12.96 -7.41 -20.04
N CYS A 411 11.98 -8.30 -19.90
CA CYS A 411 12.21 -9.70 -19.55
C CYS A 411 11.95 -10.59 -20.78
N ALA A 412 12.58 -11.75 -20.85
CA ALA A 412 12.37 -12.70 -21.93
C ALA A 412 11.56 -13.91 -21.45
N ASP A 413 10.69 -14.43 -22.33
CA ASP A 413 9.88 -15.61 -22.05
C ASP A 413 10.68 -16.91 -22.24
N TYR A 414 11.72 -17.11 -21.43
CA TYR A 414 12.58 -18.29 -21.52
C TYR A 414 11.86 -19.60 -21.20
N LYS A 415 10.69 -19.55 -20.53
CA LYS A 415 9.82 -20.70 -20.32
C LYS A 415 9.38 -21.32 -21.66
N ALA A 416 9.16 -20.49 -22.68
CA ALA A 416 8.74 -20.94 -23.99
C ALA A 416 9.89 -21.46 -24.87
N THR A 417 11.14 -21.12 -24.54
CA THR A 417 12.36 -21.38 -25.33
C THR A 417 13.45 -22.07 -24.50
N LEU A 418 14.43 -21.31 -24.01
CA LEU A 418 15.67 -21.76 -23.37
C LEU A 418 15.44 -22.77 -22.24
N ASN A 419 14.46 -22.53 -21.37
CA ASN A 419 14.20 -23.40 -20.22
C ASN A 419 13.74 -24.81 -20.62
N LYS A 420 13.34 -25.03 -21.88
CA LYS A 420 13.03 -26.38 -22.40
C LYS A 420 14.28 -27.18 -22.74
N ALA A 421 15.42 -26.51 -22.96
CA ALA A 421 16.71 -27.12 -23.22
C ALA A 421 17.62 -27.16 -21.99
N LEU A 422 17.32 -26.38 -20.94
CA LEU A 422 18.12 -26.40 -19.71
C LEU A 422 17.97 -27.75 -19.00
N GLN A 423 19.10 -28.37 -18.69
CA GLN A 423 19.15 -29.53 -17.82
C GLN A 423 19.21 -29.03 -16.36
N ALA A 424 18.06 -29.04 -15.67
CA ALA A 424 17.94 -28.45 -14.35
C ALA A 424 18.88 -29.09 -13.31
N HIS A 425 19.77 -28.28 -12.72
CA HIS A 425 20.59 -28.64 -11.56
C HIS A 425 20.18 -27.78 -10.35
N PRO A 426 19.13 -28.18 -9.61
CA PRO A 426 18.64 -27.38 -8.50
C PRO A 426 19.69 -27.30 -7.39
N TYR A 427 20.12 -26.08 -7.08
CA TYR A 427 20.92 -25.82 -5.88
C TYR A 427 20.03 -25.85 -4.63
N PRO A 428 20.44 -26.49 -3.53
CA PRO A 428 19.64 -26.54 -2.31
C PRO A 428 19.50 -25.14 -1.71
N VAL A 429 18.33 -24.53 -1.85
CA VAL A 429 18.02 -23.24 -1.22
C VAL A 429 17.64 -23.47 0.24
N PRO A 430 18.21 -22.74 1.20
CA PRO A 430 17.86 -22.90 2.60
C PRO A 430 16.38 -22.58 2.85
N ILE A 431 15.70 -23.40 3.64
CA ILE A 431 14.33 -23.11 4.07
C ILE A 431 14.30 -21.90 5.00
N VAL A 432 13.22 -21.13 4.95
CA VAL A 432 13.06 -19.89 5.73
C VAL A 432 13.32 -20.10 7.22
N GLN A 433 12.91 -21.24 7.78
CA GLN A 433 13.15 -21.55 9.20
C GLN A 433 14.64 -21.64 9.55
N HIS A 434 15.48 -22.23 8.68
CA HIS A 434 16.93 -22.29 8.87
C HIS A 434 17.56 -20.89 8.76
N VAL A 435 17.08 -20.07 7.83
CA VAL A 435 17.50 -18.67 7.71
C VAL A 435 17.19 -17.91 9.00
N LEU A 436 15.96 -18.01 9.51
CA LEU A 436 15.55 -17.34 10.75
C LEU A 436 16.32 -17.82 11.98
N GLN A 437 16.60 -19.13 12.09
CA GLN A 437 17.45 -19.68 13.15
C GLN A 437 18.88 -19.14 13.08
N SER A 438 19.45 -19.04 11.87
CA SER A 438 20.79 -18.51 11.65
C SER A 438 20.91 -17.02 12.03
N LEU A 439 19.81 -16.27 11.90
CA LEU A 439 19.73 -14.86 12.29
C LEU A 439 19.33 -14.65 13.76
N GLY A 440 18.83 -15.68 14.46
CA GLY A 440 18.16 -15.58 15.75
C GLY A 440 19.02 -15.12 16.94
N GLN A 441 20.34 -15.06 16.78
CA GLN A 441 21.25 -14.51 17.80
C GLN A 441 21.51 -13.01 17.65
N GLY A 442 21.06 -12.39 16.55
CA GLY A 442 21.19 -10.96 16.30
C GLY A 442 20.18 -10.12 17.09
N LYS A 443 20.60 -8.93 17.50
CA LYS A 443 19.72 -7.86 18.00
C LYS A 443 19.53 -6.74 16.98
N ILE A 444 20.51 -6.59 16.09
CA ILE A 444 20.52 -5.61 15.01
C ILE A 444 20.65 -6.37 13.69
N PHE A 445 19.88 -5.94 12.70
CA PHE A 445 19.82 -6.58 11.40
C PHE A 445 20.12 -5.56 10.30
N ALA A 446 20.78 -6.03 9.23
CA ALA A 446 20.91 -5.31 7.99
C ALA A 446 20.50 -6.20 6.82
N LYS A 447 20.06 -5.55 5.75
CA LYS A 447 19.66 -6.20 4.51
C LYS A 447 20.34 -5.47 3.36
N LEU A 448 21.09 -6.19 2.54
CA LEU A 448 21.63 -5.68 1.28
C LEU A 448 20.81 -6.26 0.13
N ASP A 449 20.38 -5.40 -0.79
CA ASP A 449 19.64 -5.75 -2.00
C ASP A 449 20.56 -5.47 -3.21
N LEU A 450 20.84 -6.50 -4.01
CA LEU A 450 21.82 -6.38 -5.10
C LEU A 450 21.14 -5.86 -6.38
N ALA A 451 21.54 -4.66 -6.80
CA ALA A 451 21.04 -4.04 -8.03
C ALA A 451 21.32 -4.91 -9.25
N GLN A 452 20.26 -5.26 -10.00
CA GLN A 452 20.34 -6.11 -11.20
C GLN A 452 21.15 -7.41 -10.99
N ALA A 453 21.05 -8.01 -9.80
CA ALA A 453 21.85 -9.15 -9.32
C ALA A 453 22.33 -10.14 -10.40
N TYR A 454 21.43 -10.79 -11.16
CA TYR A 454 21.81 -11.79 -12.17
C TYR A 454 22.61 -11.19 -13.33
N GLN A 455 22.28 -9.97 -13.75
CA GLN A 455 22.99 -9.30 -14.84
C GLN A 455 24.39 -8.85 -14.44
N GLN A 456 24.80 -8.98 -13.18
CA GLN A 456 26.21 -8.81 -12.79
C GLN A 456 27.09 -9.98 -13.26
N LEU A 457 26.50 -11.14 -13.59
CA LEU A 457 27.21 -12.34 -13.99
C LEU A 457 27.38 -12.41 -15.51
N LEU A 458 28.63 -12.43 -15.99
CA LEU A 458 28.95 -12.74 -17.38
C LEU A 458 28.62 -14.20 -17.68
N VAL A 459 28.22 -14.47 -18.92
CA VAL A 459 28.00 -15.83 -19.42
C VAL A 459 28.95 -16.14 -20.57
N ASP A 460 29.22 -17.43 -20.80
CA ASP A 460 30.00 -17.85 -21.96
C ASP A 460 29.27 -17.62 -23.30
N GLU A 461 29.98 -17.75 -24.42
CA GLU A 461 29.42 -17.46 -25.75
C GLU A 461 28.23 -18.36 -26.11
N ALA A 462 28.26 -19.64 -25.72
CA ALA A 462 27.18 -20.59 -26.00
C ALA A 462 25.91 -20.22 -25.22
N SER A 463 26.04 -19.95 -23.93
CA SER A 463 24.96 -19.54 -23.02
C SER A 463 24.40 -18.19 -23.41
N ALA A 464 25.25 -17.27 -23.85
CA ALA A 464 24.81 -15.97 -24.33
C ALA A 464 24.01 -16.06 -25.63
N THR A 465 24.46 -16.92 -26.56
CA THR A 465 23.73 -17.22 -27.79
C THR A 465 22.38 -17.87 -27.48
N ALA A 466 22.32 -18.78 -26.52
CA ALA A 466 21.10 -19.46 -26.09
C ALA A 466 20.07 -18.51 -25.43
N GLN A 467 20.55 -17.47 -24.76
CA GLN A 467 19.74 -16.41 -24.16
C GLN A 467 19.30 -15.33 -25.16
N THR A 468 19.47 -15.51 -26.47
CA THR A 468 19.12 -14.47 -27.44
C THR A 468 17.63 -14.10 -27.37
N ILE A 469 17.38 -12.79 -27.25
CA ILE A 469 16.04 -12.21 -27.24
C ILE A 469 15.69 -11.63 -28.61
N VAL A 470 14.40 -11.59 -28.94
CA VAL A 470 13.90 -10.98 -30.17
C VAL A 470 12.82 -9.95 -29.88
N THR A 471 12.93 -8.81 -30.56
CA THR A 471 12.05 -7.65 -30.43
C THR A 471 11.64 -7.15 -31.81
N TYR A 472 10.81 -6.11 -31.86
CA TYR A 472 10.52 -5.42 -33.14
C TYR A 472 11.74 -4.66 -33.71
N ARG A 473 12.81 -4.47 -32.93
CA ARG A 473 14.09 -3.89 -33.38
C ARG A 473 15.08 -4.92 -33.91
N GLY A 474 14.76 -6.20 -33.85
CA GLY A 474 15.66 -7.30 -34.21
C GLY A 474 16.04 -8.17 -33.01
N ALA A 475 17.05 -9.02 -33.24
CA ALA A 475 17.56 -9.97 -32.26
C ALA A 475 18.78 -9.41 -31.51
N PHE A 476 18.87 -9.74 -30.22
CA PHE A 476 19.95 -9.30 -29.34
C PHE A 476 20.44 -10.48 -28.50
N LYS A 477 21.73 -10.78 -28.62
CA LYS A 477 22.44 -11.78 -27.82
C LYS A 477 22.71 -11.23 -26.42
N CYS A 478 22.48 -12.02 -25.38
CA CYS A 478 22.62 -11.58 -24.00
C CYS A 478 23.97 -11.98 -23.41
N ARG A 479 24.85 -11.03 -23.11
CA ARG A 479 26.22 -11.27 -22.59
C ARG A 479 26.29 -11.60 -21.11
N ARG A 480 25.19 -11.33 -20.39
CA ARG A 480 25.04 -11.51 -18.95
C ARG A 480 23.83 -12.37 -18.65
N LEU A 481 23.85 -13.08 -17.53
CA LEU A 481 22.76 -13.96 -17.11
C LEU A 481 21.45 -13.17 -16.96
N GLN A 482 20.42 -13.62 -17.67
CA GLN A 482 19.14 -12.93 -17.73
C GLN A 482 18.14 -13.42 -16.69
N PHE A 483 17.22 -12.53 -16.33
CA PHE A 483 16.03 -12.89 -15.56
C PHE A 483 15.09 -13.76 -16.40
N GLY A 484 14.40 -14.71 -15.75
CA GLY A 484 13.51 -15.67 -16.41
C GLY A 484 14.17 -16.99 -16.81
N VAL A 485 15.52 -17.05 -16.83
CA VAL A 485 16.26 -18.31 -16.92
C VAL A 485 16.00 -19.11 -15.65
N SER A 486 15.49 -20.34 -15.78
CA SER A 486 15.02 -21.12 -14.63
C SER A 486 16.12 -21.49 -13.63
N GLU A 487 17.36 -21.64 -14.11
CA GLU A 487 18.52 -21.97 -13.25
C GLU A 487 19.18 -20.75 -12.60
N ALA A 488 18.88 -19.53 -13.06
CA ALA A 488 19.56 -18.33 -12.57
C ALA A 488 19.50 -18.15 -11.04
N PRO A 489 18.35 -18.38 -10.36
CA PRO A 489 18.29 -18.29 -8.90
C PRO A 489 19.22 -19.30 -8.19
N SER A 490 19.29 -20.53 -8.70
CA SER A 490 20.15 -21.59 -8.12
C SER A 490 21.64 -21.28 -8.32
N ILE A 491 22.02 -20.83 -9.52
CA ILE A 491 23.39 -20.39 -9.82
C ILE A 491 23.78 -19.24 -8.90
N PHE A 492 22.91 -18.24 -8.76
CA PHE A 492 23.18 -17.07 -7.95
C PHE A 492 23.27 -17.42 -6.45
N GLN A 493 22.34 -18.23 -5.92
CA GLN A 493 22.37 -18.71 -4.54
C GLN A 493 23.69 -19.42 -4.22
N GLY A 494 24.07 -20.41 -5.03
CA GLY A 494 25.31 -21.15 -4.82
C GLY A 494 26.57 -20.29 -4.98
N LEU A 495 26.53 -19.29 -5.86
CA LEU A 495 27.61 -18.31 -5.97
C LEU A 495 27.74 -17.46 -4.70
N MET A 496 26.65 -16.86 -4.25
CA MET A 496 26.65 -15.96 -3.08
C MET A 496 27.03 -16.69 -1.79
N GLU A 497 26.57 -17.94 -1.61
CA GLU A 497 27.00 -18.77 -0.49
C GLU A 497 28.50 -19.04 -0.49
N ARG A 498 29.12 -19.26 -1.67
CA ARG A 498 30.58 -19.40 -1.78
C ARG A 498 31.32 -18.10 -1.51
N VAL A 499 30.84 -16.98 -2.07
CA VAL A 499 31.46 -15.65 -1.92
C VAL A 499 31.47 -15.22 -0.45
N LEU A 500 30.35 -15.43 0.25
CA LEU A 500 30.13 -15.02 1.64
C LEU A 500 30.41 -16.14 2.65
N HIS A 501 30.98 -17.27 2.20
CA HIS A 501 31.29 -18.39 3.06
C HIS A 501 32.22 -17.99 4.20
N GLY A 502 31.89 -18.46 5.41
CA GLY A 502 32.70 -18.25 6.61
C GLY A 502 32.48 -16.91 7.33
N ILE A 503 31.49 -16.10 6.93
CA ILE A 503 31.11 -14.89 7.66
C ILE A 503 29.94 -15.20 8.61
N PRO A 504 30.14 -15.19 9.94
CA PRO A 504 29.07 -15.50 10.90
C PRO A 504 27.95 -14.47 10.85
N GLY A 505 26.69 -14.93 10.99
CA GLY A 505 25.53 -14.05 11.00
C GLY A 505 25.16 -13.48 9.63
N VAL A 506 25.72 -13.99 8.54
CA VAL A 506 25.40 -13.59 7.16
C VAL A 506 24.71 -14.74 6.44
N VAL A 507 23.55 -14.45 5.86
CA VAL A 507 22.77 -15.43 5.10
C VAL A 507 22.38 -14.81 3.76
N PRO A 508 23.00 -15.24 2.65
CA PRO A 508 22.50 -14.92 1.32
C PRO A 508 21.20 -15.69 1.06
N TYR A 509 20.22 -15.00 0.48
CA TYR A 509 18.95 -15.56 0.10
C TYR A 509 18.47 -14.89 -1.19
N PHE A 510 18.67 -15.59 -2.31
CA PHE A 510 18.50 -15.08 -3.66
C PHE A 510 19.30 -13.78 -3.89
N ASP A 511 18.62 -12.71 -4.29
CA ASP A 511 19.16 -11.37 -4.56
C ASP A 511 19.41 -10.54 -3.29
N ASN A 512 19.12 -11.10 -2.12
CA ASN A 512 19.26 -10.42 -0.84
C ASN A 512 20.36 -11.04 0.02
N VAL A 513 21.06 -10.21 0.79
CA VAL A 513 21.97 -10.66 1.85
C VAL A 513 21.46 -10.15 3.18
N MET A 514 21.10 -11.09 4.06
CA MET A 514 20.64 -10.80 5.42
C MET A 514 21.81 -10.89 6.37
N ILE A 515 21.92 -9.90 7.26
CA ILE A 515 23.02 -9.80 8.23
C ILE A 515 22.41 -9.62 9.61
N ALA A 516 22.87 -10.41 10.58
CA ALA A 516 22.48 -10.34 11.99
C ALA A 516 23.73 -10.10 12.85
N ALA A 517 23.63 -9.15 13.79
CA ALA A 517 24.70 -8.82 14.72
C ALA A 517 24.15 -8.55 16.13
N PRO A 518 24.93 -8.81 17.19
CA PRO A 518 24.49 -8.57 18.58
C PRO A 518 24.43 -7.08 18.95
N ASP A 519 25.22 -6.24 18.28
CA ASP A 519 25.31 -4.79 18.51
C ASP A 519 25.81 -4.05 17.25
N GLN A 520 25.84 -2.72 17.32
CA GLN A 520 26.18 -1.84 16.18
C GLN A 520 27.63 -2.01 15.73
N SER A 521 28.56 -2.24 16.67
CA SER A 521 29.97 -2.43 16.35
C SER A 521 30.19 -3.75 15.62
N GLY A 522 29.51 -4.81 16.07
CA GLY A 522 29.48 -6.10 15.39
C GLY A 522 28.90 -5.97 13.98
N LEU A 523 27.81 -5.22 13.82
CA LEU A 523 27.20 -5.00 12.51
C LEU A 523 28.17 -4.33 11.53
N VAL A 524 28.83 -3.24 11.93
CA VAL A 524 29.80 -2.54 11.06
C VAL A 524 30.97 -3.44 10.68
N LYS A 525 31.46 -4.27 11.61
CA LYS A 525 32.52 -5.26 11.33
C LYS A 525 32.06 -6.31 10.31
N THR A 526 30.85 -6.85 10.47
CA THR A 526 30.29 -7.83 9.55
C THR A 526 30.00 -7.23 8.18
N LEU A 527 29.45 -6.02 8.12
CA LEU A 527 29.21 -5.28 6.88
C LEU A 527 30.53 -5.05 6.13
N ARG A 528 31.59 -4.60 6.80
CA ARG A 528 32.91 -4.45 6.18
C ARG A 528 33.40 -5.77 5.58
N ALA A 529 33.28 -6.88 6.30
CA ALA A 529 33.69 -8.20 5.82
C ALA A 529 32.89 -8.65 4.58
N VAL A 530 31.59 -8.34 4.53
CA VAL A 530 30.73 -8.62 3.37
C VAL A 530 31.12 -7.72 2.19
N LEU A 531 31.23 -6.41 2.40
CA LEU A 531 31.55 -5.45 1.33
C LEU A 531 32.94 -5.70 0.73
N SER A 532 33.93 -6.13 1.52
CA SER A 532 35.25 -6.51 1.00
C SER A 532 35.24 -7.77 0.09
N ARG A 533 34.13 -8.52 0.05
CA ARG A 533 33.97 -9.69 -0.83
C ARG A 533 33.25 -9.35 -2.13
N PHE A 534 32.61 -8.19 -2.21
CA PHE A 534 31.99 -7.65 -3.42
C PHE A 534 33.03 -6.84 -4.19
#